data_AF-A0A8T4G1C3-F1
#
_entry.id   AF-A0A8T4G1C3-F1
#
_cell.length_a   1.000
_cell.length_b   1.000
_cell.length_c   1.000
_cell.angle_alpha   90.00
_cell.angle_beta   90.00
_cell.angle_gamma   90.00
#
_symmetry.space_group_name_H-M   'P 1'
#
loop_
_entity.id
_entity.type
_entity.pdbx_description
1 polymer ?
#
loop_
_entity_poly.entity_id
_entity_poly.type
_entity_poly.pdbx_seq_one_letter_code
_entity_poly.pdbx_strand_id
1 'polypeptide(L)'
;MPYVPNAKITIPKKKPRDLDELLELLFPNHPERQKLARFLLERIHNAEIKRNGFRAEEWLELILEYLGSGELIHYYRVLVEKKTSRTEIHRRIEERAKELGIPFGTAKTNYNIVVKTLQNARMIYKSKNHYKTTKEFSELLCEIAEIWNEWLSQ
;
A
#
# COMPACT_ATOMS: atom_id res chain seq x y z
N MET A 1 -20.09 -10.28 18.92
CA MET A 1 -18.83 -9.50 18.83
C MET A 1 -18.10 -9.93 17.57
N PRO A 2 -17.55 -9.01 16.76
CA PRO A 2 -16.71 -9.41 15.63
C PRO A 2 -15.49 -10.17 16.16
N TYR A 3 -15.14 -11.27 15.51
CA TYR A 3 -13.93 -12.02 15.81
C TYR A 3 -12.71 -11.12 15.56
N VAL A 4 -12.02 -10.75 16.64
CA VAL A 4 -10.72 -10.09 16.59
C VAL A 4 -9.69 -11.20 16.79
N PRO A 5 -8.99 -11.67 15.73
CA PRO A 5 -7.94 -12.66 15.91
C PRO A 5 -6.88 -12.11 16.88
N ASN A 6 -6.40 -12.96 17.78
CA ASN A 6 -5.36 -12.58 18.74
C ASN A 6 -4.14 -12.05 17.99
N ALA A 7 -3.73 -10.82 18.30
CA ALA A 7 -2.50 -10.26 17.77
C ALA A 7 -1.32 -11.07 18.33
N LYS A 8 -0.57 -11.73 17.45
CA LYS A 8 0.65 -12.45 17.79
C LYS A 8 1.84 -11.67 17.24
N ILE A 9 2.73 -11.22 18.13
CA ILE A 9 4.01 -10.64 17.72
C ILE A 9 4.92 -11.79 17.30
N THR A 10 5.36 -11.77 16.04
CA THR A 10 6.36 -12.71 15.52
C THR A 10 7.60 -11.90 15.18
N ILE A 11 8.63 -12.02 16.03
CA ILE A 11 9.90 -11.32 15.82
C ILE A 11 10.76 -12.14 14.84
N PRO A 12 11.27 -11.53 13.76
CA PRO A 12 12.15 -12.23 12.83
C PRO A 12 13.50 -12.57 13.49
N LYS A 13 14.11 -13.69 13.08
CA LYS A 13 15.45 -14.08 13.57
C LYS A 13 16.56 -13.13 13.11
N LYS A 14 16.34 -12.40 12.01
CA LYS A 14 17.31 -11.50 11.40
C LYS A 14 16.67 -10.13 11.21
N LYS A 15 17.41 -9.08 11.57
CA LYS A 15 17.04 -7.69 11.31
C LYS A 15 17.03 -7.44 9.78
N PRO A 16 15.99 -6.80 9.23
CA PRO A 16 15.98 -6.39 7.83
C PRO A 16 17.06 -5.35 7.57
N ARG A 17 17.80 -5.51 6.46
CA ARG A 17 18.91 -4.62 6.07
C ARG A 17 18.45 -3.40 5.27
N ASP A 18 17.32 -3.52 4.60
CA ASP A 18 16.75 -2.50 3.71
C ASP A 18 15.22 -2.58 3.72
N LEU A 19 14.59 -1.71 2.92
CA LEU A 19 13.14 -1.67 2.79
C LEU A 19 12.56 -2.96 2.17
N ASP A 20 13.28 -3.60 1.24
CA ASP A 20 12.78 -4.81 0.59
C ASP A 20 12.68 -5.96 1.59
N GLU A 21 13.73 -6.17 2.39
CA GLU A 21 13.71 -7.16 3.48
C GLU A 21 12.64 -6.82 4.54
N LEU A 22 12.41 -5.53 4.83
CA LEU A 22 11.32 -5.13 5.73
C LEU A 22 9.94 -5.47 5.15
N LEU A 23 9.72 -5.23 3.86
CA LEU A 23 8.47 -5.55 3.18
C LEU A 23 8.25 -7.06 3.06
N GLU A 24 9.31 -7.86 2.96
CA GLU A 24 9.22 -9.32 3.02
C GLU A 24 8.63 -9.81 4.35
N LEU A 25 8.94 -9.15 5.47
CA LEU A 25 8.36 -9.46 6.78
C LEU A 25 6.85 -9.19 6.83
N LEU A 26 6.38 -8.15 6.15
CA LEU A 26 4.96 -7.77 6.09
C LEU A 26 4.17 -8.61 5.09
N PHE A 27 4.83 -9.09 4.03
CA PHE A 27 4.21 -9.85 2.95
C PHE A 27 5.02 -11.12 2.63
N PRO A 28 5.12 -12.07 3.58
CA PRO A 28 5.90 -13.28 3.39
C PRO A 28 5.34 -14.11 2.23
N ASN A 29 6.22 -14.63 1.37
CA ASN A 29 5.87 -15.44 0.19
C ASN A 29 4.95 -14.74 -0.83
N HIS A 30 4.88 -13.41 -0.82
CA HIS A 30 4.04 -12.62 -1.72
C HIS A 30 4.84 -11.53 -2.47
N PRO A 31 5.70 -11.92 -3.43
CA PRO A 31 6.60 -10.98 -4.11
C PRO A 31 5.87 -9.83 -4.83
N GLU A 32 4.70 -10.10 -5.41
CA GLU A 32 3.89 -9.05 -6.06
C GLU A 32 3.35 -8.03 -5.06
N ARG A 33 3.05 -8.44 -3.82
CA ARG A 33 2.64 -7.50 -2.78
C ARG A 33 3.82 -6.69 -2.26
N GLN A 34 5.01 -7.30 -2.17
CA GLN A 34 6.24 -6.61 -1.80
C GLN A 34 6.58 -5.51 -2.82
N LYS A 35 6.57 -5.84 -4.11
CA LYS A 35 6.79 -4.86 -5.20
C LYS A 35 5.77 -3.72 -5.18
N LEU A 36 4.48 -4.07 -5.06
CA LEU A 36 3.42 -3.07 -5.01
C LEU A 36 3.48 -2.19 -3.75
N ALA A 37 3.85 -2.76 -2.60
CA ALA A 37 4.06 -2.00 -1.37
C ALA A 37 5.21 -1.01 -1.50
N ARG A 38 6.34 -1.44 -2.08
CA ARG A 38 7.46 -0.55 -2.39
C ARG A 38 7.03 0.58 -3.31
N PHE A 39 6.39 0.25 -4.43
CA PHE A 39 5.90 1.24 -5.39
C PHE A 39 4.96 2.27 -4.75
N LEU A 40 4.02 1.81 -3.91
CA LEU A 40 3.11 2.68 -3.18
C LEU A 40 3.84 3.58 -2.18
N LEU A 41 4.77 3.05 -1.38
CA LEU A 41 5.53 3.82 -0.40
C LEU A 41 6.38 4.90 -1.07
N GLU A 42 7.05 4.56 -2.18
CA GLU A 42 7.79 5.53 -2.98
C GLU A 42 6.86 6.61 -3.55
N ARG A 43 5.66 6.25 -4.02
CA ARG A 43 4.68 7.22 -4.53
C ARG A 43 4.18 8.16 -3.43
N ILE A 44 3.88 7.63 -2.23
CA ILE A 44 3.46 8.42 -1.07
C ILE A 44 4.58 9.38 -0.68
N HIS A 45 5.80 8.86 -0.47
CA HIS A 45 6.94 9.67 -0.04
C HIS A 45 7.25 10.80 -1.04
N ASN A 46 7.27 10.49 -2.34
CA ASN A 46 7.46 11.50 -3.39
C ASN A 46 6.33 12.54 -3.46
N ALA A 47 5.09 12.13 -3.16
CA ALA A 47 3.94 13.04 -3.14
C ALA A 47 3.91 13.91 -1.87
N GLU A 48 4.42 13.43 -0.74
CA GLU A 48 4.59 14.24 0.48
C GLU A 48 5.57 15.39 0.27
N ILE A 49 6.67 15.14 -0.44
CA ILE A 49 7.65 16.18 -0.80
C ILE A 49 7.02 17.29 -1.64
N LYS A 50 6.01 16.98 -2.47
CA LYS A 50 5.50 17.91 -3.50
C LYS A 50 4.11 18.49 -3.22
N ARG A 51 3.19 17.72 -2.63
CA ARG A 51 1.73 17.98 -2.70
C ARG A 51 0.95 17.51 -1.46
N ASN A 52 1.59 17.42 -0.29
CA ASN A 52 0.95 17.06 0.98
C ASN A 52 0.40 15.59 1.02
N GLY A 53 1.05 14.67 0.30
CA GLY A 53 0.76 13.23 0.32
C GLY A 53 0.13 12.72 -0.97
N PHE A 54 -0.07 11.40 -1.05
CA PHE A 54 -0.68 10.75 -2.22
C PHE A 54 -2.20 10.73 -2.09
N ARG A 55 -2.93 11.22 -3.08
CA ARG A 55 -4.39 11.25 -3.04
C ARG A 55 -4.95 9.83 -3.11
N ALA A 56 -5.70 9.42 -2.10
CA ALA A 56 -6.27 8.07 -2.03
C ALA A 56 -7.22 7.75 -3.19
N GLU A 57 -7.77 8.78 -3.83
CA GLU A 57 -8.61 8.65 -5.01
C GLU A 57 -7.86 8.34 -6.31
N GLU A 58 -6.55 8.61 -6.36
CA GLU A 58 -5.66 8.34 -7.50
C GLU A 58 -5.16 6.88 -7.50
N TRP A 59 -5.68 6.04 -6.60
CA TRP A 59 -5.30 4.62 -6.50
C TRP A 59 -5.41 3.86 -7.82
N LEU A 60 -6.39 4.22 -8.66
CA LEU A 60 -6.60 3.58 -9.95
C LEU A 60 -5.45 3.88 -10.89
N GLU A 61 -5.02 5.14 -10.99
CA GLU A 61 -3.88 5.54 -11.80
C GLU A 61 -2.61 4.83 -11.33
N LEU A 62 -2.38 4.75 -10.00
CA LEU A 62 -1.24 4.03 -9.42
C LEU A 62 -1.20 2.56 -9.84
N ILE A 63 -2.34 1.85 -9.83
CA ILE A 63 -2.38 0.45 -10.27
C ILE A 63 -2.07 0.32 -11.75
N LEU A 64 -2.61 1.23 -12.58
CA LEU A 64 -2.36 1.20 -14.02
C LEU A 64 -0.89 1.50 -14.34
N GLU A 65 -0.26 2.44 -13.61
CA GLU A 65 1.18 2.70 -13.64
C GLU A 65 1.98 1.46 -13.23
N TYR A 66 1.61 0.81 -12.13
CA TYR A 66 2.25 -0.42 -11.64
C TYR A 66 2.19 -1.56 -12.67
N LEU A 67 1.05 -1.71 -13.35
CA LEU A 67 0.87 -2.71 -14.41
C LEU A 67 1.61 -2.37 -15.71
N GLY A 68 2.15 -1.15 -15.84
CA GLY A 68 2.94 -0.72 -17.00
C GLY A 68 2.15 -0.61 -18.31
N SER A 69 0.81 -0.58 -18.25
CA SER A 69 -0.02 -0.52 -19.47
C SER A 69 -0.27 0.92 -19.91
N GLY A 70 0.56 1.42 -20.82
CA GLY A 70 0.40 2.74 -21.41
C GLY A 70 -0.98 2.96 -22.06
N GLU A 71 -1.54 1.90 -22.66
CA GLU A 71 -2.87 1.92 -23.25
C GLU A 71 -3.98 2.12 -22.20
N LEU A 72 -3.97 1.36 -21.11
CA LEU A 72 -4.97 1.52 -20.04
C LEU A 72 -4.83 2.87 -19.34
N ILE A 73 -3.60 3.35 -19.14
CA ILE A 73 -3.35 4.68 -18.56
C ILE A 73 -3.93 5.77 -19.46
N HIS A 74 -3.68 5.69 -20.77
CA HIS A 74 -4.24 6.63 -21.73
C HIS A 74 -5.78 6.57 -21.73
N TYR A 75 -6.35 5.36 -21.76
CA TYR A 75 -7.79 5.17 -21.71
C TYR A 75 -8.41 5.74 -20.44
N TYR A 76 -7.80 5.49 -19.28
CA TYR A 76 -8.21 6.08 -18.00
C TYR A 76 -8.23 7.62 -18.05
N ARG A 77 -7.17 8.24 -18.57
CA ARG A 77 -7.08 9.71 -18.69
C ARG A 77 -8.20 10.28 -19.56
N VAL A 78 -8.47 9.65 -20.71
CA VAL A 78 -9.59 10.04 -21.59
C VAL A 78 -10.94 9.96 -20.86
N LEU A 79 -11.16 8.91 -20.05
CA LEU A 79 -12.41 8.79 -19.28
C LEU A 79 -12.55 9.86 -18.20
N VAL A 80 -11.43 10.21 -17.53
CA VAL A 80 -11.38 11.28 -16.52
C VAL A 80 -11.66 12.65 -17.16
N GLU A 81 -11.05 12.95 -18.31
CA GLU A 81 -11.28 14.19 -19.07
C GLU A 81 -12.75 14.34 -19.49
N LYS A 82 -13.39 13.22 -19.87
CA LYS A 82 -14.82 13.17 -20.18
C LYS A 82 -15.74 13.30 -18.95
N LYS A 83 -15.19 13.48 -17.75
CA LYS A 83 -15.93 13.53 -16.48
C LYS A 83 -16.82 12.31 -16.26
N THR A 84 -16.36 11.15 -16.74
CA THR A 84 -17.06 9.87 -16.54
C THR A 84 -17.15 9.58 -15.04
N SER A 85 -18.28 9.04 -14.58
CA SER A 85 -18.44 8.71 -13.15
C SER A 85 -17.40 7.68 -12.71
N ARG A 86 -16.96 7.74 -11.45
CA ARG A 86 -15.92 6.84 -10.93
C ARG A 86 -16.28 5.36 -11.06
N THR A 87 -17.55 5.04 -10.80
CA THR A 87 -18.07 3.67 -10.93
C THR A 87 -17.98 3.19 -12.37
N GLU A 88 -18.31 4.06 -13.32
CA GLU A 88 -18.25 3.74 -14.74
C GLU A 88 -16.81 3.66 -15.25
N ILE A 89 -15.91 4.53 -14.78
CA ILE A 89 -14.48 4.44 -15.07
C ILE A 89 -13.95 3.07 -14.63
N HIS A 90 -14.26 2.67 -13.40
CA HIS A 90 -13.79 1.41 -12.86
C HIS A 90 -14.30 0.21 -13.68
N ARG A 91 -15.60 0.18 -14.02
CA ARG A 91 -16.20 -0.86 -14.88
C ARG A 91 -15.50 -0.95 -16.23
N ARG A 92 -15.32 0.19 -16.91
CA ARG A 92 -14.70 0.23 -18.25
C ARG A 92 -13.23 -0.16 -18.24
N ILE A 93 -12.49 0.22 -17.20
CA ILE A 93 -11.08 -0.17 -17.04
C ILE A 93 -10.97 -1.67 -16.80
N GLU A 94 -11.86 -2.25 -16.00
CA GLU A 94 -11.89 -3.68 -15.75
C GLU A 94 -12.23 -4.48 -17.02
N GLU A 95 -13.20 -4.00 -17.81
CA GLU A 95 -13.53 -4.57 -19.13
C GLU A 95 -12.35 -4.49 -20.09
N ARG A 96 -11.75 -3.30 -20.25
CA ARG A 96 -10.61 -3.11 -21.16
C ARG A 96 -9.39 -3.90 -20.72
N ALA A 97 -9.12 -4.00 -19.42
CA ALA A 97 -8.03 -4.81 -18.90
C ALA A 97 -8.23 -6.30 -19.21
N LYS A 98 -9.47 -6.79 -19.12
CA LYS A 98 -9.81 -8.16 -19.49
C LYS A 98 -9.59 -8.44 -20.97
N GLU A 99 -9.98 -7.51 -21.85
CA GLU A 99 -9.73 -7.60 -23.30
C GLU A 99 -8.23 -7.67 -23.63
N LEU A 100 -7.42 -6.92 -22.89
CA LEU A 100 -5.97 -6.84 -23.09
C LEU A 100 -5.20 -7.96 -22.35
N GLY A 101 -5.88 -8.86 -21.63
CA GLY A 101 -5.24 -9.91 -20.83
C GLY A 101 -4.44 -9.39 -19.62
N ILE A 102 -4.72 -8.16 -19.17
CA ILE A 102 -4.03 -7.51 -18.07
C ILE A 102 -4.68 -7.89 -16.73
N PRO A 103 -3.91 -8.34 -15.72
CA PRO A 103 -4.44 -8.87 -14.45
C PRO A 103 -4.87 -7.75 -13.48
N PHE A 104 -5.72 -6.83 -13.93
CA PHE A 104 -6.17 -5.68 -13.14
C PHE A 104 -6.88 -6.08 -11.83
N GLY A 105 -7.78 -7.06 -11.88
CA GLY A 105 -8.50 -7.54 -10.69
C GLY A 105 -7.56 -8.09 -9.59
N THR A 106 -6.50 -8.81 -10.00
CA THR A 106 -5.46 -9.30 -9.08
C THR A 106 -4.66 -8.14 -8.49
N ALA A 107 -4.24 -7.17 -9.31
CA ALA A 107 -3.50 -6.01 -8.85
C ALA A 107 -4.31 -5.15 -7.87
N LYS A 108 -5.60 -4.94 -8.14
CA LYS A 108 -6.54 -4.27 -7.23
C LYS A 108 -6.68 -4.99 -5.89
N THR A 109 -6.82 -6.32 -5.92
CA THR A 109 -6.88 -7.11 -4.68
C THR A 109 -5.60 -6.97 -3.87
N ASN A 110 -4.44 -7.07 -4.53
CA ASN A 110 -3.14 -6.88 -3.88
C ASN A 110 -2.98 -5.46 -3.33
N TYR A 111 -3.41 -4.43 -4.05
CA TYR A 111 -3.38 -3.03 -3.58
C TYR A 111 -4.15 -2.86 -2.28
N ASN A 112 -5.38 -3.38 -2.20
CA ASN A 112 -6.20 -3.29 -1.00
C ASN A 112 -5.54 -3.99 0.20
N ILE A 113 -4.95 -5.17 -0.03
CA ILE A 113 -4.21 -5.91 1.00
C ILE A 113 -3.00 -5.09 1.46
N VAL A 114 -2.22 -4.57 0.52
CA VAL A 114 -1.02 -3.76 0.79
C VAL A 114 -1.35 -2.54 1.63
N VAL A 115 -2.34 -1.74 1.22
CA VAL A 115 -2.76 -0.55 1.96
C VAL A 115 -3.18 -0.91 3.38
N LYS A 116 -4.03 -1.95 3.53
CA LYS A 116 -4.51 -2.38 4.84
C LYS A 116 -3.38 -2.86 5.74
N THR A 117 -2.45 -3.65 5.20
CA THR A 117 -1.29 -4.13 5.96
C THR A 117 -0.38 -2.98 6.40
N LEU A 118 -0.05 -2.05 5.50
CA LEU A 118 0.78 -0.89 5.84
C LEU A 118 0.12 0.05 6.86
N GLN A 119 -1.20 0.22 6.80
CA GLN A 119 -1.97 0.98 7.80
C GLN A 119 -1.98 0.28 9.16
N ASN A 120 -2.21 -1.04 9.18
CA ASN A 120 -2.21 -1.83 10.41
C ASN A 120 -0.81 -1.84 11.06
N ALA A 121 0.24 -1.85 10.24
CA ALA A 121 1.62 -1.71 10.69
C ALA A 121 1.99 -0.27 11.09
N ARG A 122 1.06 0.70 10.99
CA ARG A 122 1.31 2.12 11.27
C ARG A 122 2.48 2.72 10.47
N MET A 123 2.72 2.20 9.26
CA MET A 123 3.71 2.77 8.35
C MET A 123 3.13 3.91 7.51
N ILE A 124 1.83 3.85 7.25
CA ILE A 124 1.08 4.89 6.56
C ILE A 124 -0.24 5.18 7.28
N TYR A 125 -0.77 6.39 7.10
CA TYR A 125 -2.10 6.76 7.56
C TYR A 125 -2.85 7.53 6.47
N LYS A 126 -4.17 7.62 6.60
CA LYS A 126 -5.03 8.39 5.70
C LYS A 126 -5.58 9.61 6.43
N SER A 127 -5.32 10.82 5.92
CA SER A 127 -5.85 12.08 6.45
C SER A 127 -6.35 12.96 5.30
N LYS A 128 -7.56 13.54 5.44
CA LYS A 128 -8.20 14.39 4.41
C LYS A 128 -8.10 13.80 2.99
N ASN A 129 -8.38 12.50 2.86
CA ASN A 129 -8.28 11.73 1.61
C ASN A 129 -6.87 11.58 0.99
N HIS A 130 -5.80 11.82 1.76
CA HIS A 130 -4.42 11.61 1.34
C HIS A 130 -3.75 10.54 2.20
N TYR A 131 -3.01 9.64 1.56
CA TYR A 131 -2.08 8.74 2.22
C TYR A 131 -0.75 9.44 2.47
N LYS A 132 -0.18 9.17 3.64
CA LYS A 132 1.04 9.78 4.18
C LYS A 132 1.87 8.75 4.93
N THR A 133 3.19 8.91 4.93
CA THR A 133 4.08 8.09 5.78
C THR A 133 4.08 8.63 7.22
N THR A 134 4.44 7.78 8.18
CA THR A 134 4.52 8.19 9.60
C THR A 134 5.65 7.46 10.32
N LYS A 135 6.10 8.05 11.45
CA LYS A 135 7.13 7.48 12.33
C LYS A 135 6.56 6.54 13.39
N GLU A 136 5.23 6.48 13.54
CA GLU A 136 4.56 5.65 14.55
C GLU A 136 5.01 4.19 14.52
N PHE A 137 5.29 3.63 13.33
CA PHE A 137 5.84 2.29 13.21
C PHE A 137 7.15 2.12 13.99
N SER A 138 8.12 3.03 13.79
CA SER A 138 9.40 2.95 14.48
C SER A 138 9.29 3.31 15.96
N GLU A 139 8.47 4.29 16.30
CA GLU A 139 8.27 4.75 17.69
C GLU A 139 7.70 3.63 18.55
N LEU A 140 6.63 2.96 18.07
CA LEU A 140 6.02 1.85 18.79
C LEU A 140 6.98 0.65 18.98
N LEU A 141 7.85 0.37 17.99
CA LEU A 141 8.85 -0.69 18.13
C LEU A 141 9.91 -0.34 19.18
N CYS A 142 10.31 0.93 19.28
CA CYS A 142 11.22 1.40 20.34
C CYS A 142 10.57 1.30 21.72
N GLU A 143 9.32 1.77 21.87
CA GLU A 143 8.57 1.70 23.12
C GLU A 143 8.42 0.25 23.62
N ILE A 144 8.11 -0.70 22.71
CA ILE A 144 8.03 -2.13 23.06
C ILE A 144 9.40 -2.65 23.54
N ALA A 145 10.49 -2.22 22.91
CA ALA A 145 11.84 -2.62 23.30
C ALA A 145 12.24 -2.04 24.67
N GLU A 146 11.87 -0.78 24.94
CA GLU A 146 12.09 -0.11 26.23
C GLU A 146 11.43 -0.88 27.37
N ILE A 147 10.14 -1.21 27.24
CA ILE A 147 9.40 -1.98 28.27
C ILE A 147 10.06 -3.33 28.56
N TRP A 148 10.55 -4.03 27.53
CA TRP A 148 11.24 -5.30 27.72
C TRP A 148 12.57 -5.15 28.46
N ASN A 149 13.36 -4.14 28.09
CA ASN A 149 14.66 -3.87 28.71
C ASN A 149 14.52 -3.39 30.16
N GLU A 150 13.52 -2.57 30.45
CA GLU A 150 13.19 -2.14 31.81
C GLU A 150 12.89 -3.34 32.71
N TRP A 151 12.06 -4.27 32.25
CA TRP A 151 11.75 -5.49 33.00
C TRP A 151 12.99 -6.37 33.24
N LEU A 152 13.90 -6.50 32.26
CA LEU A 152 15.15 -7.27 32.43
C LEU A 152 16.12 -6.65 33.44
N SER A 153 16.00 -5.35 33.71
CA SER A 153 16.87 -4.63 34.64
C SER A 153 16.41 -4.67 36.10
N GLN A 154 15.26 -5.29 36.38
CA GLN A 154 14.72 -5.54 37.72
C GLN A 154 15.29 -6.82 38.33
#